data_AF-A0A2S6MK99-F1
#
_entry.id   AF-A0A2S6MK99-F1
#
_cell.length_a   1.000
_cell.length_b   1.000
_cell.length_c   1.000
_cell.angle_alpha   90.00
_cell.angle_beta   90.00
_cell.angle_gamma   90.00
#
_symmetry.space_group_name_H-M   'P 1'
#
loop_
_entity.id
_entity.type
_entity.pdbx_description
1 polymer ?
#
loop_
_entity_poly.entity_id
_entity_poly.type
_entity_poly.pdbx_seq_one_letter_code
_entity_poly.pdbx_strand_id
1 'polypeptide(L)'
;MSHSDEQLQSVLETLEGCRRVLNACDSRESAELLSIVILDVRMKLKGIDSADLKALCDEMLRSAASEPPSPSKQTQDQPRRPLLRVVK
;
A
#
# COMPACT_ATOMS: atom_id res chain seq x y z
N MET A 1 20.74 2.49 19.25
CA MET A 1 19.34 2.90 19.48
C MET A 1 19.30 3.60 20.81
N SER A 2 18.53 4.68 20.95
CA SER A 2 18.33 5.33 22.24
C SER A 2 17.40 4.48 23.11
N HIS A 3 17.43 4.64 24.44
CA HIS A 3 16.44 3.99 25.31
C HIS A 3 14.99 4.37 24.94
N SER A 4 14.78 5.60 24.45
CA SER A 4 13.47 6.02 23.95
C SER A 4 13.08 5.26 22.68
N ASP A 5 14.03 4.95 21.80
CA ASP A 5 13.77 4.17 20.57
C ASP A 5 13.39 2.73 20.94
N GLU A 6 14.08 2.14 21.91
CA GLU A 6 13.80 0.77 22.41
C GLU A 6 12.39 0.67 23.01
N GLN A 7 12.00 1.67 23.81
CA GLN A 7 10.63 1.76 24.34
C GLN A 7 9.60 1.88 23.22
N LEU A 8 9.87 2.74 22.23
CA LEU A 8 8.97 2.97 21.11
C LEU A 8 8.85 1.73 20.21
N GLN A 9 9.93 0.94 20.08
CA GLN A 9 9.91 -0.35 19.41
C GLN A 9 9.04 -1.38 20.13
N SER A 10 9.10 -1.46 21.47
CA SER A 10 8.23 -2.33 22.27
C SER A 10 6.75 -1.93 22.16
N VAL A 11 6.47 -0.63 22.15
CA VAL A 11 5.12 -0.10 21.91
C VAL A 11 4.63 -0.51 20.52
N LEU A 12 5.48 -0.40 19.49
CA LEU A 12 5.14 -0.81 18.13
C LEU A 12 4.75 -2.30 18.04
N GLU A 13 5.53 -3.19 18.67
CA GLU A 13 5.24 -4.62 18.70
C GLU A 13 3.87 -4.91 19.35
N THR A 14 3.55 -4.19 20.43
CA THR A 14 2.27 -4.31 21.13
C THR A 14 1.11 -3.86 20.24
N LEU A 15 1.24 -2.69 19.59
CA LEU A 15 0.22 -2.15 18.68
C LEU A 15 -0.04 -3.08 17.49
N GLU A 16 1.02 -3.67 16.93
CA GLU A 16 0.90 -4.66 15.85
C GLU A 16 0.17 -5.92 16.31
N GLY A 17 0.42 -6.38 17.54
CA GLY A 17 -0.32 -7.46 18.18
C GLY A 17 -1.81 -7.13 18.31
N CYS A 18 -2.14 -5.97 18.86
CA CYS A 18 -3.51 -5.50 19.00
C CYS A 18 -4.23 -5.42 17.65
N ARG A 19 -3.58 -4.87 16.62
CA ARG A 19 -4.16 -4.78 15.27
C ARG A 19 -4.49 -6.15 14.69
N ARG A 20 -3.61 -7.16 14.88
CA ARG A 20 -3.89 -8.53 14.45
C ARG A 20 -5.13 -9.10 15.12
N VAL A 21 -5.29 -8.88 16.43
CA VAL A 21 -6.47 -9.31 17.19
C VAL A 21 -7.74 -8.60 16.71
N LEU A 22 -7.69 -7.28 16.52
CA LEU A 22 -8.85 -6.50 16.03
C LEU A 22 -9.30 -6.95 14.64
N ASN A 23 -8.36 -7.26 13.74
CA ASN A 23 -8.68 -7.84 12.43
C ASN A 23 -9.34 -9.22 12.56
N ALA A 24 -8.92 -10.05 13.53
CA ALA A 24 -9.53 -11.35 13.77
C ALA A 24 -10.93 -11.26 14.43
N CYS A 25 -11.25 -10.13 15.06
CA CYS A 25 -12.54 -9.85 15.68
C CYS A 25 -13.49 -9.04 14.77
N ASP A 26 -13.20 -8.92 13.48
CA ASP A 26 -13.95 -8.09 12.52
C ASP A 26 -14.08 -6.60 12.92
N SER A 27 -13.21 -6.12 13.82
CA SER A 27 -13.17 -4.72 14.28
C SER A 27 -12.31 -3.88 13.35
N ARG A 28 -12.76 -3.77 12.09
CA ARG A 28 -12.00 -3.15 11.00
C ARG A 28 -11.66 -1.69 11.27
N GLU A 29 -12.63 -0.89 11.70
CA GLU A 29 -12.42 0.55 11.97
C GLU A 29 -11.35 0.77 13.05
N SER A 30 -11.40 -0.01 14.13
CA SER A 30 -10.39 0.02 15.19
C SER A 30 -9.01 -0.42 14.68
N ALA A 31 -8.94 -1.42 13.79
CA ALA A 31 -7.70 -1.87 13.19
C ALA A 31 -7.10 -0.84 12.20
N GLU A 32 -7.95 -0.09 11.49
CA GLU A 32 -7.56 1.03 10.64
C GLU A 32 -7.00 2.19 11.48
N LEU A 33 -7.65 2.56 12.59
CA LEU A 33 -7.13 3.55 13.54
C LEU A 33 -5.74 3.15 14.08
N LEU A 34 -5.56 1.89 14.48
CA LEU A 34 -4.25 1.39 14.89
C LEU A 34 -3.22 1.44 13.76
N SER A 35 -3.61 1.27 12.50
CA SER A 35 -2.68 1.35 11.38
C SER A 35 -2.11 2.76 11.21
N ILE A 36 -2.91 3.79 11.48
CA ILE A 36 -2.45 5.19 11.48
C ILE A 36 -1.45 5.42 12.62
N VAL A 37 -1.75 4.95 13.84
CA VAL A 37 -0.85 5.09 14.99
C VAL A 37 0.46 4.32 14.79
N ILE A 38 0.39 3.10 14.26
CA ILE A 38 1.57 2.29 13.89
C ILE A 38 2.45 3.02 12.88
N LEU A 39 1.85 3.70 11.90
CA LEU A 39 2.59 4.50 10.92
C LEU A 39 3.31 5.67 11.59
N ASP A 40 2.63 6.44 12.45
CA ASP A 40 3.22 7.57 13.20
C ASP A 40 4.43 7.12 14.04
N VAL A 41 4.28 6.01 14.77
CA VAL A 41 5.37 5.43 15.59
C VAL A 41 6.57 5.02 14.73
N ARG A 42 6.32 4.36 13.60
CA ARG A 42 7.39 3.94 12.66
C ARG A 42 8.08 5.15 12.03
N MET A 43 7.33 6.19 11.68
CA MET A 43 7.89 7.43 11.15
C MET A 43 8.83 8.09 12.15
N LYS A 44 8.40 8.21 13.42
CA LYS A 44 9.24 8.73 14.52
C LYS A 44 10.54 7.95 14.68
N LEU A 45 10.47 6.61 14.68
CA LEU A 45 11.66 5.74 14.77
C LEU A 45 12.61 5.89 13.57
N LYS A 46 12.13 6.37 12.43
CA LYS A 46 12.93 6.60 11.21
C LYS A 46 13.30 8.06 11.00
N GLY A 47 12.90 8.97 11.90
CA GLY A 47 13.12 10.40 11.74
C GLY A 47 12.38 10.99 10.54
N ILE A 48 11.26 10.39 10.13
CA ILE A 48 10.41 10.87 9.03
C ILE A 48 9.37 11.79 9.64
N ASP A 49 9.29 13.02 9.15
CA ASP A 49 8.29 13.99 9.61
C ASP A 49 7.06 14.07 8.68
N SER A 50 6.13 14.95 9.01
CA SER A 50 4.91 15.16 8.22
C SER A 50 5.18 15.80 6.85
N ALA A 51 6.25 16.58 6.71
CA ALA A 51 6.63 17.19 5.44
C ALA A 51 7.22 16.13 4.50
N ASP A 52 8.04 15.22 5.02
CA ASP A 52 8.55 14.05 4.28
C ASP A 52 7.41 13.16 3.80
N LEU A 53 6.46 12.83 4.69
CA LEU A 53 5.29 12.03 4.32
C LEU A 53 4.44 12.74 3.25
N LYS A 54 4.23 14.05 3.39
CA LYS A 54 3.49 14.82 2.40
C LYS A 54 4.20 14.82 1.04
N ALA A 55 5.51 15.02 1.01
CA ALA A 55 6.29 14.99 -0.22
C ALA A 55 6.19 13.61 -0.92
N LEU A 56 6.20 12.52 -0.15
CA LEU A 56 5.98 11.18 -0.68
C LEU A 56 4.57 11.01 -1.26
N CYS A 57 3.53 11.47 -0.54
CA CYS A 57 2.16 11.43 -1.05
C CYS A 57 2.00 12.25 -2.35
N ASP A 58 2.56 13.45 -2.39
CA ASP A 58 2.53 14.32 -3.58
C ASP A 58 3.23 13.64 -4.78
N GLU A 59 4.35 12.95 -4.54
CA GLU A 59 5.05 12.16 -5.57
C GLU A 59 4.23 10.98 -6.07
N MET A 60 3.59 10.22 -5.17
CA MET A 60 2.73 9.10 -5.53
C MET A 60 1.53 9.55 -6.37
N LEU A 61 0.94 10.70 -6.04
CA LEU A 61 -0.15 11.30 -6.83
C LEU A 61 0.33 11.68 -8.24
N ARG A 62 1.52 12.28 -8.37
CA ARG A 62 2.10 12.60 -9.68
C ARG A 62 2.41 11.35 -10.51
N SER A 63 2.95 10.32 -9.86
CA SER A 63 3.26 9.03 -10.50
C SER A 63 1.99 8.35 -11.03
N ALA A 64 0.92 8.31 -10.23
CA ALA A 64 -0.36 7.73 -10.65
C ALA A 64 -1.01 8.50 -11.82
N ALA A 65 -0.82 9.82 -11.90
CA ALA A 65 -1.33 10.64 -13.00
C ALA A 65 -0.50 10.53 -14.30
N SER A 66 0.74 10.06 -14.21
CA SER A 66 1.66 9.93 -15.35
C SER A 66 1.75 8.51 -15.90
N GLU A 67 1.17 7.52 -15.22
CA GLU A 67 1.03 6.16 -15.74
C GLU A 67 0.04 6.19 -16.93
N PRO A 68 0.47 5.84 -18.16
CA PRO A 68 -0.47 5.67 -19.26
C PRO A 68 -1.48 4.59 -18.84
N PRO A 69 -2.77 4.72 -19.19
CA PRO A 69 -3.73 3.68 -18.88
C PRO A 69 -3.16 2.37 -19.38
N SER A 70 -2.90 1.44 -18.45
CA SER A 70 -2.55 0.08 -18.81
C SER A 70 -3.53 -0.35 -19.91
N PRO A 71 -3.08 -1.00 -21.00
CA PRO A 71 -3.99 -1.51 -22.01
C PRO A 71 -4.86 -2.54 -21.28
N SER A 72 -5.99 -2.03 -20.79
CA SER A 72 -7.10 -2.79 -20.29
C SER A 72 -7.33 -3.83 -21.34
N LYS A 73 -7.31 -5.09 -20.91
CA LYS A 73 -7.59 -6.28 -21.72
C LYS A 73 -8.80 -5.96 -22.58
N GLN A 74 -8.54 -5.47 -23.80
CA GLN A 74 -9.52 -5.36 -24.85
C GLN A 74 -9.92 -6.81 -25.03
N THR A 75 -11.13 -7.12 -24.60
CA THR A 75 -11.87 -8.31 -24.96
C THR A 75 -11.65 -8.51 -26.45
N GLN A 76 -10.69 -9.38 -26.78
CA GLN A 76 -10.35 -9.73 -28.16
C GLN A 76 -11.41 -10.74 -28.62
N ASP A 77 -12.67 -10.33 -28.57
CA ASP A 77 -13.82 -11.06 -29.07
C ASP A 77 -14.11 -10.62 -30.52
N GLN A 78 -13.04 -10.52 -31.31
CA GLN A 78 -13.17 -10.45 -32.76
C GLN A 78 -12.80 -11.83 -33.30
N PRO A 79 -13.72 -12.53 -33.99
CA PRO A 79 -13.41 -13.83 -34.58
C PRO A 79 -12.29 -13.63 -35.59
N ARG A 80 -11.12 -14.19 -35.27
CA ARG A 80 -9.94 -14.17 -36.14
C ARG A 80 -10.34 -14.79 -37.48
N ARG A 81 -10.39 -13.98 -38.53
CA ARG A 81 -10.68 -14.45 -39.89
C ARG A 81 -9.65 -15.55 -40.25
N PRO A 82 -10.08 -16.71 -40.73
CA PRO A 82 -9.16 -17.79 -41.05
C PRO A 82 -8.25 -17.39 -42.22
N LEU A 83 -6.94 -17.57 -42.03
CA LEU A 83 -5.94 -17.38 -43.07
C LEU A 83 -6.15 -18.45 -44.15
N LEU A 84 -6.42 -17.99 -45.37
CA LEU A 84 -6.62 -18.83 -46.55
C LEU A 84 -5.44 -19.81 -46.72
N ARG A 85 -5.75 -21.10 -46.85
CA ARG A 85 -4.78 -22.13 -47.22
C ARG A 85 -4.59 -22.11 -48.73
N VAL A 86 -3.35 -21.92 -49.18
CA VAL A 86 -2.96 -22.13 -50.58
C VAL A 86 -3.03 -23.63 -50.86
N VAL A 87 -3.79 -24.00 -51.90
CA VAL A 87 -3.82 -25.36 -52.42
C VAL A 87 -3.06 -25.43 -53.75
N LYS A 88 -2.13 -26.39 -53.75
CA LYS A 88 -1.32 -26.97 -54.83
C LYS A 88 -0.24 -26.12 -55.48
#